data_AF-A0A2D5ELE1-F1
#
_entry.id   AF-A0A2D5ELE1-F1
#
_cell.length_a   1.000
_cell.length_b   1.000
_cell.length_c   1.000
_cell.angle_alpha   90.00
_cell.angle_beta   90.00
_cell.angle_gamma   90.00
#
_symmetry.space_group_name_H-M   'P 1'
#
loop_
_entity.id
_entity.type
_entity.pdbx_description
1 polymer ?
#
loop_
_entity_poly.entity_id
_entity_poly.type
_entity_poly.pdbx_seq_one_letter_code
_entity_poly.pdbx_strand_id
1 'polypeptide(L)'
;MSDAGGGQSNNLMYVLVGCAGLLVLGLCAATGYGVYIVVEGSRRAAVAPPVAPPVPAPAPAPPPGPPGVGPVPAPPGGGGPAPGPALPPPPDFGGPPRVVRATVRTVTGSRPVEPGASCSFAVERHARPEPPGYWCRAQILCAGKLLYGGPQSGYFPCTLQEGTRRDVSGQDGQTTSQDTDASMQLDTRLGQARLVVEDDATGPHGEYRLEAEVIEVR
;
A
#
# COMPACT_ATOMS: atom_id res chain seq x y z
N MET A 1 30.92 35.46 -73.22
CA MET A 1 31.51 34.36 -72.42
C MET A 1 30.75 34.33 -71.11
N SER A 2 29.72 33.48 -71.05
CA SER A 2 28.85 33.36 -69.88
C SER A 2 29.22 32.08 -69.16
N ASP A 3 29.68 32.22 -67.93
CA ASP A 3 30.10 31.13 -67.05
C ASP A 3 28.87 30.40 -66.48
N ALA A 4 28.82 29.09 -66.68
CA ALA A 4 27.80 28.19 -66.15
C ALA A 4 28.42 27.39 -64.99
N GLY A 5 28.16 27.81 -63.75
CA GLY A 5 28.78 27.20 -62.56
C GLY A 5 27.94 27.25 -61.29
N GLY A 6 26.60 27.22 -61.38
CA GLY A 6 25.71 27.45 -60.23
C GLY A 6 24.90 26.24 -59.69
N GLY A 7 25.11 25.02 -60.21
CA GLY A 7 24.21 23.89 -59.94
C GLY A 7 24.69 22.82 -58.95
N GLN A 8 25.97 22.80 -58.57
CA GLN A 8 26.56 21.66 -57.84
C GLN A 8 26.47 21.76 -56.31
N SER A 9 26.34 22.96 -55.75
CA SER A 9 26.42 23.22 -54.30
C SER A 9 25.17 22.79 -53.52
N ASN A 10 23.98 22.86 -54.12
CA ASN A 10 22.73 22.56 -53.40
C ASN A 10 22.50 21.06 -53.23
N ASN A 11 22.89 20.25 -54.22
CA ASN A 11 22.73 18.79 -54.16
C ASN A 11 23.57 18.16 -53.05
N LEU A 12 24.80 18.65 -52.86
CA LEU A 12 25.67 18.19 -51.79
C LEU A 12 25.08 18.51 -50.40
N MET A 13 24.46 19.68 -50.24
CA MET A 13 23.83 20.08 -48.99
C MET A 13 22.64 19.18 -48.61
N TYR A 14 21.77 18.84 -49.57
CA TYR A 14 20.64 17.93 -49.32
C TYR A 14 21.09 16.53 -48.94
N VAL A 15 22.16 16.02 -49.57
CA VAL A 15 22.73 14.70 -49.22
C VAL A 15 23.27 14.71 -47.80
N LEU A 16 24.00 15.75 -47.39
CA LEU A 16 24.54 15.86 -46.04
C LEU A 16 23.43 15.99 -44.97
N VAL A 17 22.40 16.80 -45.23
CA VAL A 17 21.24 16.94 -44.33
C VAL A 17 20.47 15.63 -44.21
N GLY A 18 20.26 14.91 -45.32
CA GLY A 18 19.63 13.59 -45.33
C GLY A 18 20.41 12.56 -44.52
N CYS A 19 21.73 12.50 -44.70
CA CYS A 19 22.61 11.61 -43.94
C CYS A 19 22.59 11.93 -42.44
N ALA A 20 22.65 13.21 -42.05
CA ALA A 20 22.57 13.62 -40.65
C ALA A 20 21.22 13.22 -40.03
N GLY A 21 20.11 13.41 -40.75
CA GLY A 21 18.78 13.00 -40.29
C GLY A 21 18.67 11.49 -40.06
N LEU A 22 19.19 10.67 -40.98
CA LEU A 22 19.19 9.21 -40.84
C LEU A 22 20.06 8.74 -39.66
N LEU A 23 21.20 9.39 -39.40
CA LEU A 23 22.04 9.07 -38.25
C LEU A 23 21.34 9.36 -36.92
N VAL A 24 20.64 10.50 -36.81
CA VAL A 24 19.88 10.85 -35.60
C VAL A 24 18.74 9.86 -35.38
N LEU A 25 17.98 9.52 -36.43
CA LEU A 25 16.91 8.53 -36.34
C LEU A 25 17.43 7.14 -35.93
N GLY A 26 18.55 6.71 -36.49
CA GLY A 26 19.21 5.45 -36.11
C GLY A 26 19.65 5.43 -34.66
N LEU A 27 20.23 6.53 -34.16
CA LEU A 27 20.65 6.65 -32.76
C LEU A 27 19.46 6.61 -31.79
N CYS A 28 18.36 7.31 -32.12
CA CYS A 28 17.12 7.26 -31.34
C CYS A 28 16.50 5.86 -31.29
N ALA A 29 16.46 5.15 -32.42
CA ALA A 29 15.93 3.79 -32.47
C ALA A 29 16.80 2.81 -31.65
N ALA A 30 18.13 2.89 -31.79
CA ALA A 30 19.06 2.03 -31.06
C ALA A 30 18.99 2.25 -29.54
N THR A 31 18.95 3.51 -29.10
CA THR A 31 18.84 3.86 -27.66
C THR A 31 17.48 3.47 -27.08
N GLY A 32 16.38 3.75 -27.79
CA GLY A 32 15.04 3.35 -27.36
C GLY A 32 14.89 1.84 -27.24
N TYR A 33 15.41 1.08 -28.21
CA TYR A 33 15.38 -0.38 -28.17
C TYR A 33 16.25 -0.96 -27.05
N GLY A 34 17.44 -0.37 -26.81
CA GLY A 34 18.29 -0.76 -25.69
C GLY A 34 17.61 -0.60 -24.32
N VAL A 35 16.95 0.55 -24.10
CA VAL A 35 16.18 0.80 -22.87
C VAL A 35 15.02 -0.19 -22.74
N TYR A 36 14.31 -0.47 -23.84
CA TYR A 36 13.21 -1.44 -23.85
C TYR A 36 13.65 -2.84 -23.39
N ILE A 37 14.77 -3.35 -23.92
CA ILE A 37 15.31 -4.66 -23.52
C ILE A 37 15.68 -4.70 -22.03
N VAL A 38 16.32 -3.66 -21.50
CA VAL A 38 16.71 -3.59 -20.09
C VAL A 38 15.47 -3.58 -19.17
N VAL A 39 14.44 -2.84 -19.54
CA VAL A 39 13.18 -2.78 -18.78
C VAL A 39 12.42 -4.10 -18.83
N GLU A 40 12.36 -4.78 -19.97
CA GLU A 40 11.76 -6.12 -20.04
C GLU A 40 12.55 -7.16 -19.24
N GLY A 41 13.88 -7.13 -19.30
CA GLY A 41 14.74 -8.06 -18.56
C GLY A 41 14.55 -7.95 -17.04
N SER A 42 14.47 -6.71 -16.53
CA SER A 42 14.22 -6.44 -15.11
C SER A 42 12.82 -6.86 -14.65
N ARG A 43 11.79 -6.72 -15.50
CA ARG A 43 10.45 -7.25 -15.21
C ARG A 43 10.43 -8.78 -15.10
N ARG A 44 11.22 -9.49 -15.91
CA ARG A 44 11.30 -10.96 -15.84
C ARG A 44 12.13 -11.44 -14.64
N ALA A 45 13.17 -10.69 -14.24
CA ALA A 45 13.99 -11.01 -13.07
C ALA A 45 13.28 -10.76 -11.73
N ALA A 46 12.22 -9.94 -11.71
CA ALA A 46 11.48 -9.61 -10.48
C ALA A 46 10.48 -10.68 -10.02
N VAL A 47 10.29 -11.77 -10.79
CA VAL A 47 9.44 -12.90 -10.37
C VAL A 47 10.33 -14.02 -9.86
N ALA A 48 10.91 -13.83 -8.67
CA ALA A 48 11.34 -14.97 -7.89
C ALA A 48 10.08 -15.81 -7.56
N PRO A 49 10.10 -17.14 -7.72
CA PRO A 49 9.01 -17.96 -7.21
C PRO A 49 8.83 -17.66 -5.72
N PRO A 50 7.59 -17.60 -5.20
CA PRO A 50 7.37 -17.37 -3.78
C PRO A 50 8.15 -18.41 -3.00
N VAL A 51 9.16 -17.96 -2.26
CA VAL A 51 9.86 -18.79 -1.29
C VAL A 51 8.80 -19.27 -0.32
N ALA A 52 8.56 -20.58 -0.28
CA ALA A 52 7.63 -21.15 0.67
C ALA A 52 8.02 -20.66 2.07
N PRO A 53 7.05 -20.21 2.90
CA PRO A 53 7.36 -19.82 4.26
C PRO A 53 8.09 -20.99 4.95
N PRO A 54 9.14 -20.71 5.75
CA PRO A 54 9.81 -21.76 6.49
C PRO A 54 8.77 -22.52 7.30
N VAL A 55 8.72 -23.84 7.10
CA VAL A 55 7.86 -24.72 7.89
C VAL A 55 8.20 -24.46 9.37
N PRO A 56 7.23 -24.07 10.21
CA PRO A 56 7.48 -23.89 11.63
C PRO A 56 8.11 -25.16 12.17
N ALA A 57 9.27 -25.03 12.82
CA ALA A 57 9.88 -26.15 13.51
C ALA A 57 8.85 -26.75 14.49
N PRO A 58 8.77 -28.09 14.62
CA PRO A 58 7.90 -28.72 15.60
C PRO A 58 8.15 -28.09 16.98
N ALA A 59 7.08 -27.63 17.63
CA ALA A 59 7.19 -27.12 18.99
C ALA A 59 7.81 -28.23 19.87
N PRO A 60 8.77 -27.89 20.77
CA PRO A 60 9.29 -28.84 21.73
C PRO A 60 8.13 -29.48 22.51
N ALA A 61 8.19 -30.80 22.70
CA ALA A 61 7.22 -31.47 23.56
C ALA A 61 7.22 -30.80 24.95
N PRO A 62 6.04 -30.56 25.55
CA PRO A 62 5.98 -30.00 26.89
C PRO A 62 6.74 -30.91 27.86
N PRO A 63 7.50 -30.36 28.82
CA PRO A 63 8.18 -31.16 29.82
C PRO A 63 7.16 -32.00 30.60
N PRO A 64 7.53 -33.20 31.07
CA PRO A 64 6.69 -34.00 31.95
C PRO A 64 6.28 -33.15 33.15
N GLY A 65 4.96 -33.05 33.40
CA GLY A 65 4.44 -32.34 34.55
C GLY A 65 5.01 -32.93 35.85
N PRO A 66 5.23 -32.11 36.89
CA PRO A 66 5.68 -32.59 38.19
C PRO A 66 4.67 -33.61 38.78
N PRO A 67 5.14 -34.59 39.59
CA PRO A 67 4.29 -35.54 40.28
C PRO A 67 3.20 -34.81 41.08
N GLY A 68 1.96 -35.27 40.93
CA GLY A 68 0.76 -34.63 41.44
C GLY A 68 0.88 -34.22 42.91
N VAL A 69 0.81 -32.91 43.15
CA VAL A 69 0.45 -32.37 44.46
C VAL A 69 -1.03 -32.71 44.65
N GLY A 70 -1.33 -33.39 45.76
CA GLY A 70 -2.68 -33.86 46.09
C GLY A 70 -3.74 -32.75 46.09
N PRO A 71 -5.03 -33.13 46.11
CA PRO A 71 -6.13 -32.18 46.08
C PRO A 71 -6.03 -31.19 47.24
N VAL A 72 -5.82 -29.92 46.90
CA VAL A 72 -5.94 -28.80 47.84
C VAL A 72 -7.43 -28.68 48.23
N PRO A 73 -7.78 -28.64 49.52
CA PRO A 73 -9.15 -28.42 49.96
C PRO A 73 -9.70 -27.11 49.39
N ALA A 74 -10.87 -27.15 48.77
CA ALA A 74 -11.55 -25.97 48.28
C ALA A 74 -11.85 -24.99 49.45
N PRO A 75 -11.56 -23.69 49.31
CA PRO A 75 -11.96 -22.71 50.31
C PRO A 75 -13.50 -22.64 50.40
N PRO A 76 -14.08 -22.50 51.61
CA PRO A 76 -15.52 -22.37 51.76
C PRO A 76 -15.99 -21.00 51.27
N GLY A 77 -16.95 -21.02 50.34
CA GLY A 77 -18.01 -20.01 50.23
C GLY A 77 -17.60 -18.54 50.19
N GLY A 78 -16.93 -18.12 49.12
CA GLY A 78 -16.90 -16.71 48.74
C GLY A 78 -18.06 -16.41 47.81
N GLY A 79 -19.12 -15.76 48.33
CA GLY A 79 -20.20 -15.21 47.52
C GLY A 79 -19.66 -14.12 46.60
N GLY A 80 -19.21 -14.53 45.41
CA GLY A 80 -18.85 -13.60 44.35
C GLY A 80 -20.10 -12.79 43.97
N PRO A 81 -19.97 -11.47 43.73
CA PRO A 81 -21.08 -10.66 43.26
C PRO A 81 -21.67 -11.33 42.02
N ALA A 82 -23.01 -11.44 41.99
CA ALA A 82 -23.74 -11.99 40.86
C ALA A 82 -23.20 -11.38 39.56
N PRO A 83 -22.98 -12.18 38.50
CA PRO A 83 -22.58 -11.64 37.21
C PRO A 83 -23.59 -10.56 36.86
N GLY A 84 -23.10 -9.32 36.74
CA GLY A 84 -23.92 -8.21 36.26
C GLY A 84 -24.58 -8.58 34.94
N PRO A 85 -25.64 -7.87 34.52
CA PRO A 85 -26.29 -8.13 33.25
C PRO A 85 -25.22 -8.28 32.17
N ALA A 86 -25.21 -9.44 31.49
CA ALA A 86 -24.28 -9.67 30.39
C ALA A 86 -24.44 -8.49 29.43
N LEU A 87 -23.33 -7.79 29.16
CA LEU A 87 -23.34 -6.72 28.17
C LEU A 87 -23.96 -7.29 26.89
N PRO A 88 -24.86 -6.54 26.23
CA PRO A 88 -25.42 -6.99 24.97
C PRO A 88 -24.27 -7.38 24.03
N PRO A 89 -24.41 -8.48 23.26
CA PRO A 89 -23.38 -8.86 22.31
C PRO A 89 -23.05 -7.64 21.44
N PRO A 90 -21.75 -7.36 21.19
CA PRO A 90 -21.37 -6.23 20.36
C PRO A 90 -22.17 -6.31 19.06
N PRO A 91 -22.69 -5.17 18.55
CA PRO A 91 -23.48 -5.17 17.33
C PRO A 91 -22.69 -5.89 16.23
N ASP A 92 -23.37 -6.73 15.46
CA ASP A 92 -22.73 -7.47 14.38
C ASP A 92 -22.12 -6.46 13.40
N PHE A 93 -20.81 -6.30 13.52
CA PHE A 93 -20.01 -5.42 12.68
C PHE A 93 -19.76 -6.07 11.29
N GLY A 94 -20.31 -7.27 11.06
CA GLY A 94 -20.06 -8.28 10.02
C GLY A 94 -20.45 -7.96 8.58
N GLY A 95 -20.10 -6.77 8.10
CA GLY A 95 -19.98 -6.56 6.65
C GLY A 95 -18.66 -7.17 6.14
N PRO A 96 -18.61 -7.72 4.91
CA PRO A 96 -17.33 -8.11 4.32
C PRO A 96 -16.40 -6.88 4.20
N PRO A 97 -15.07 -7.06 4.25
CA PRO A 97 -14.11 -5.97 4.11
C PRO A 97 -14.40 -5.10 2.89
N ARG A 98 -14.21 -3.78 3.00
CA ARG A 98 -14.28 -2.89 1.81
C ARG A 98 -12.96 -2.98 1.08
N VAL A 99 -12.95 -3.42 -0.17
CA VAL A 99 -11.73 -3.41 -0.98
C VAL A 99 -11.65 -2.11 -1.75
N VAL A 100 -10.60 -1.34 -1.52
CA VAL A 100 -10.35 -0.06 -2.15
C VAL A 100 -9.21 -0.21 -3.15
N ARG A 101 -9.39 0.35 -4.34
CA ARG A 101 -8.32 0.54 -5.34
C ARG A 101 -8.10 2.01 -5.59
N ALA A 102 -6.84 2.39 -5.70
CA ALA A 102 -6.44 3.75 -6.01
C ALA A 102 -5.25 3.77 -6.98
N THR A 103 -5.02 4.93 -7.61
CA THR A 103 -3.85 5.20 -8.46
C THR A 103 -3.12 6.42 -7.94
N VAL A 104 -1.83 6.29 -7.69
CA VAL A 104 -0.97 7.39 -7.22
C VAL A 104 -0.95 8.51 -8.26
N ARG A 105 -1.22 9.74 -7.82
CA ARG A 105 -1.20 10.94 -8.66
C ARG A 105 0.06 11.76 -8.43
N THR A 106 0.42 11.99 -7.18
CA THR A 106 1.58 12.81 -6.80
C THR A 106 2.33 12.18 -5.65
N VAL A 107 3.65 12.41 -5.62
CA VAL A 107 4.53 12.03 -4.53
C VAL A 107 5.52 13.19 -4.31
N THR A 108 5.69 13.62 -3.07
CA THR A 108 6.65 14.65 -2.64
C THR A 108 7.55 14.12 -1.54
N GLY A 109 8.78 14.64 -1.44
CA GLY A 109 9.79 14.13 -0.51
C GLY A 109 10.47 12.86 -1.03
N SER A 110 10.65 11.90 -0.14
CA SER A 110 11.11 10.55 -0.48
C SER A 110 10.09 9.86 -1.39
N ARG A 111 10.56 9.02 -2.30
CA ARG A 111 9.70 8.38 -3.33
C ARG A 111 9.68 6.87 -3.14
N PRO A 112 8.86 6.34 -2.22
CA PRO A 112 8.72 4.90 -2.06
C PRO A 112 8.10 4.27 -3.31
N VAL A 113 7.20 4.97 -3.99
CA VAL A 113 6.55 4.55 -5.23
C VAL A 113 6.51 5.71 -6.22
N GLU A 114 6.30 5.40 -7.50
CA GLU A 114 6.17 6.40 -8.55
C GLU A 114 4.70 6.79 -8.80
N PRO A 115 4.43 8.02 -9.28
CA PRO A 115 3.13 8.37 -9.86
C PRO A 115 2.66 7.34 -10.90
N GLY A 116 1.37 7.02 -10.88
CA GLY A 116 0.77 5.95 -11.69
C GLY A 116 0.83 4.56 -11.04
N ALA A 117 1.51 4.38 -9.92
CA ALA A 117 1.47 3.13 -9.17
C ALA A 117 0.04 2.79 -8.71
N SER A 118 -0.35 1.52 -8.79
CA SER A 118 -1.62 1.04 -8.26
C SER A 118 -1.50 0.74 -6.77
N CYS A 119 -2.49 1.20 -6.01
CA CYS A 119 -2.70 0.86 -4.61
C CYS A 119 -3.93 -0.04 -4.46
N SER A 120 -3.82 -1.04 -3.60
CA SER A 120 -4.93 -1.97 -3.30
C SER A 120 -4.89 -2.35 -1.82
N PHE A 121 -6.02 -2.21 -1.14
CA PHE A 121 -6.13 -2.55 0.28
C PHE A 121 -7.56 -2.89 0.69
N ALA A 122 -7.69 -3.60 1.80
CA ALA A 122 -8.97 -3.86 2.45
C ALA A 122 -9.11 -2.96 3.67
N VAL A 123 -10.32 -2.49 3.91
CA VAL A 123 -10.72 -1.80 5.14
C VAL A 123 -11.63 -2.73 5.93
N GLU A 124 -11.18 -3.12 7.12
CA GLU A 124 -11.84 -4.07 8.01
C GLU A 124 -12.33 -3.37 9.25
N ARG A 125 -13.54 -3.70 9.73
CA ARG A 125 -14.07 -3.15 10.98
C ARG A 125 -13.56 -3.98 12.16
N HIS A 126 -13.00 -3.32 13.16
CA HIS A 126 -12.53 -3.92 14.40
C HIS A 126 -13.27 -3.32 15.59
N ALA A 127 -13.74 -4.17 16.51
CA ALA A 127 -14.39 -3.72 17.72
C ALA A 127 -13.40 -2.94 18.60
N ARG A 128 -13.85 -1.79 19.13
CA ARG A 128 -13.13 -1.03 20.14
C ARG A 128 -13.90 -1.18 21.46
N PRO A 129 -13.34 -1.85 22.49
CA PRO A 129 -14.04 -2.06 23.74
C PRO A 129 -14.19 -0.76 24.55
N GLU A 130 -13.24 0.17 24.47
CA GLU A 130 -13.25 1.39 25.28
C GLU A 130 -12.68 2.64 24.55
N PRO A 131 -13.45 3.74 24.48
CA PRO A 131 -14.92 3.75 24.57
C PRO A 131 -15.55 2.77 23.58
N PRO A 132 -16.72 2.18 23.91
CA PRO A 132 -17.39 1.23 23.03
C PRO A 132 -17.63 1.81 21.64
N GLY A 133 -17.18 1.09 20.61
CA GLY A 133 -17.31 1.51 19.22
C GLY A 133 -16.56 0.60 18.28
N TYR A 134 -16.06 1.17 17.19
CA TYR A 134 -15.20 0.46 16.25
C TYR A 134 -14.09 1.36 15.72
N TRP A 135 -13.01 0.72 15.30
CA TRP A 135 -12.01 1.28 14.42
C TRP A 135 -12.08 0.57 13.07
N CYS A 136 -11.54 1.22 12.05
CA CYS A 136 -11.17 0.52 10.85
C CYS A 136 -9.71 0.09 10.97
N ARG A 137 -9.37 -0.98 10.28
CA ARG A 137 -8.00 -1.38 10.02
C ARG A 137 -7.75 -1.44 8.52
N ALA A 138 -6.61 -0.93 8.08
CA ALA A 138 -6.15 -1.07 6.70
C ALA A 138 -4.65 -1.34 6.64
N GLN A 139 -4.22 -1.98 5.56
CA GLN A 139 -2.81 -2.09 5.18
C GLN A 139 -2.70 -1.65 3.73
N ILE A 140 -2.07 -0.50 3.49
CA ILE A 140 -2.03 0.09 2.15
C ILE A 140 -0.78 -0.37 1.43
N LEU A 141 -0.98 -1.16 0.39
CA LEU A 141 0.09 -1.57 -0.50
C LEU A 141 -0.03 -0.84 -1.84
N CYS A 142 1.02 -0.13 -2.22
CA CYS A 142 1.14 0.50 -3.54
C CYS A 142 2.34 -0.10 -4.28
N ALA A 143 2.13 -0.61 -5.50
CA ALA A 143 3.15 -1.34 -6.26
C ALA A 143 3.88 -2.44 -5.45
N GLY A 144 3.16 -3.12 -4.54
CA GLY A 144 3.70 -4.16 -3.66
C GLY A 144 4.46 -3.66 -2.43
N LYS A 145 4.62 -2.34 -2.25
CA LYS A 145 5.25 -1.75 -1.07
C LYS A 145 4.20 -1.35 -0.04
N LEU A 146 4.39 -1.76 1.21
CA LEU A 146 3.58 -1.34 2.35
C LEU A 146 3.90 0.12 2.68
N LEU A 147 2.91 1.00 2.58
CA LEU A 147 3.03 2.43 2.87
C LEU A 147 2.33 2.85 4.17
N TYR A 148 1.26 2.15 4.56
CA TYR A 148 0.51 2.43 5.79
C TYR A 148 0.12 1.14 6.50
N GLY A 149 0.15 1.19 7.84
CA GLY A 149 -0.19 0.09 8.71
C GLY A 149 0.88 -1.01 8.74
N GLY A 150 0.43 -2.23 9.03
CA GLY A 150 1.29 -3.39 9.19
C GLY A 150 0.57 -4.49 9.96
N PRO A 151 1.23 -5.63 10.27
CA PRO A 151 0.59 -6.74 10.96
C PRO A 151 -0.07 -6.37 12.29
N GLN A 152 0.46 -5.36 12.98
CA GLN A 152 0.00 -4.91 14.31
C GLN A 152 -0.41 -3.44 14.35
N SER A 153 -0.46 -2.75 13.21
CA SER A 153 -0.79 -1.32 13.09
C SER A 153 -1.84 -1.07 11.98
N GLY A 154 -2.09 0.20 11.64
CA GLY A 154 -3.04 0.61 10.61
C GLY A 154 -4.48 0.77 11.12
N TYR A 155 -4.66 1.05 12.41
CA TYR A 155 -5.97 1.26 13.03
C TYR A 155 -6.33 2.74 13.05
N PHE A 156 -7.48 3.09 12.50
CA PHE A 156 -7.90 4.48 12.41
C PHE A 156 -9.40 4.68 12.70
N PRO A 157 -9.78 5.83 13.30
CA PRO A 157 -11.17 6.25 13.36
C PRO A 157 -11.77 6.39 11.96
N CYS A 158 -12.93 5.77 11.73
CA CYS A 158 -13.56 5.77 10.43
C CYS A 158 -15.09 5.79 10.52
N THR A 159 -15.71 6.19 9.43
CA THR A 159 -17.13 6.04 9.13
C THR A 159 -17.27 5.12 7.93
N LEU A 160 -18.10 4.10 8.06
CA LEU A 160 -18.44 3.17 6.99
C LEU A 160 -19.91 3.41 6.59
N GLN A 161 -20.13 3.76 5.34
CA GLN A 161 -21.47 3.91 4.79
C GLN A 161 -21.95 2.59 4.21
N GLU A 162 -23.15 2.18 4.61
CA GLU A 162 -23.85 1.02 4.08
C GLU A 162 -24.86 1.46 3.00
N GLY A 163 -25.22 0.54 2.09
CA GLY A 163 -26.20 0.80 1.03
C GLY A 163 -25.66 0.46 -0.36
N THR A 164 -26.17 1.15 -1.38
CA THR A 164 -25.79 0.94 -2.79
C THR A 164 -24.33 1.31 -3.07
N ARG A 165 -23.79 2.30 -2.36
CA ARG A 165 -22.35 2.57 -2.31
C ARG A 165 -21.82 2.28 -0.91
N ARG A 166 -20.69 1.57 -0.88
CA ARG A 166 -20.06 1.03 0.32
C ARG A 166 -18.89 1.91 0.76
N ASP A 167 -19.13 3.22 0.86
CA ASP A 167 -18.08 4.23 1.05
C ASP A 167 -17.40 4.14 2.43
N VAL A 168 -16.13 4.55 2.46
CA VAL A 168 -15.29 4.64 3.65
C VAL A 168 -14.75 6.07 3.76
N SER A 169 -14.78 6.63 4.96
CA SER A 169 -14.04 7.85 5.27
C SER A 169 -13.36 7.74 6.63
N GLY A 170 -12.11 8.14 6.76
CA GLY A 170 -11.38 8.08 8.02
C GLY A 170 -10.00 8.72 7.92
N GLN A 171 -9.36 8.92 9.05
CA GLN A 171 -8.01 9.46 9.09
C GLN A 171 -7.23 8.92 10.28
N ASP A 172 -5.94 8.78 10.06
CA ASP A 172 -4.89 8.58 11.03
C ASP A 172 -3.91 9.75 10.90
N GLY A 173 -3.79 10.56 11.96
CA GLY A 173 -3.06 11.81 11.89
C GLY A 173 -1.61 11.71 12.36
N GLN A 174 -1.24 10.58 12.96
CA GLN A 174 0.07 10.35 13.53
C GLN A 174 1.00 9.71 12.49
N THR A 175 2.29 9.98 12.61
CA THR A 175 3.33 9.46 11.72
C THR A 175 4.22 8.48 12.48
N THR A 176 5.18 7.85 11.80
CA THR A 176 5.95 6.74 12.38
C THR A 176 6.63 7.11 13.70
N SER A 177 7.10 8.35 13.85
CA SER A 177 7.74 8.81 15.09
C SER A 177 6.81 8.84 16.30
N GLN A 178 5.49 8.83 16.10
CA GLN A 178 4.47 8.98 17.14
C GLN A 178 3.77 7.66 17.46
N ASP A 179 3.39 6.85 16.46
CA ASP A 179 2.65 5.60 16.68
C ASP A 179 3.00 4.43 15.75
N THR A 180 4.19 4.49 15.13
CA THR A 180 4.86 3.38 14.42
C THR A 180 4.35 3.06 13.01
N ASP A 181 3.42 3.83 12.47
CA ASP A 181 3.04 3.81 11.05
C ASP A 181 2.88 5.22 10.47
N ALA A 182 2.82 5.30 9.14
CA ALA A 182 2.59 6.56 8.45
C ALA A 182 1.20 7.14 8.79
N SER A 183 1.03 8.45 8.63
CA SER A 183 -0.30 9.07 8.65
C SER A 183 -1.08 8.71 7.38
N MET A 184 -2.41 8.69 7.50
CA MET A 184 -3.30 8.32 6.40
C MET A 184 -4.60 9.12 6.42
N GLN A 185 -5.09 9.52 5.26
CA GLN A 185 -6.44 10.06 5.10
C GLN A 185 -7.13 9.36 3.94
N LEU A 186 -8.32 8.83 4.18
CA LEU A 186 -9.13 8.13 3.20
C LEU A 186 -10.52 8.76 3.13
N ASP A 187 -10.96 9.08 1.93
CA ASP A 187 -12.35 9.38 1.62
C ASP A 187 -12.69 8.73 0.29
N THR A 188 -13.73 7.92 0.23
CA THR A 188 -14.16 7.26 -1.02
C THR A 188 -15.47 7.79 -1.56
N ARG A 189 -16.01 8.87 -0.97
CA ARG A 189 -17.26 9.47 -1.43
C ARG A 189 -17.07 10.08 -2.82
N LEU A 190 -18.09 9.96 -3.67
CA LEU A 190 -18.06 10.48 -5.04
C LEU A 190 -17.74 11.99 -5.04
N GLY A 191 -16.83 12.41 -5.91
CA GLY A 191 -16.35 13.79 -6.00
C GLY A 191 -15.26 14.17 -4.99
N GLN A 192 -15.00 13.33 -3.98
CA GLN A 192 -13.96 13.53 -2.96
C GLN A 192 -13.02 12.32 -2.83
N ALA A 193 -13.13 11.36 -3.74
CA ALA A 193 -12.51 10.04 -3.68
C ALA A 193 -10.97 10.13 -3.73
N ARG A 194 -10.33 10.10 -2.56
CA ARG A 194 -8.90 10.37 -2.38
C ARG A 194 -8.32 9.53 -1.26
N LEU A 195 -7.09 9.10 -1.48
CA LEU A 195 -6.19 8.56 -0.47
C LEU A 195 -4.98 9.48 -0.33
N VAL A 196 -4.59 9.79 0.91
CA VAL A 196 -3.33 10.44 1.25
C VAL A 196 -2.58 9.54 2.21
N VAL A 197 -1.29 9.37 1.98
CA VAL A 197 -0.38 8.73 2.94
C VAL A 197 0.83 9.63 3.09
N GLU A 198 1.21 9.92 4.32
CA GLU A 198 2.35 10.79 4.64
C GLU A 198 3.11 10.24 5.83
N ASP A 199 4.43 10.30 5.78
CA ASP A 199 5.30 9.82 6.84
C ASP A 199 6.45 10.79 7.06
N ASP A 200 7.08 10.69 8.23
CA ASP A 200 8.21 11.51 8.62
C ASP A 200 9.56 10.81 8.35
N ALA A 201 10.66 11.51 8.64
CA ALA A 201 12.00 11.01 8.38
C ALA A 201 12.40 9.75 9.18
N THR A 202 11.64 9.38 10.22
CA THR A 202 11.86 8.15 11.01
C THR A 202 11.19 6.93 10.39
N GLY A 203 10.28 7.16 9.43
CA GLY A 203 9.60 6.13 8.66
C GLY A 203 10.55 5.25 7.84
N PRO A 204 10.15 4.00 7.54
CA PRO A 204 10.97 3.06 6.76
C PRO A 204 11.26 3.54 5.33
N HIS A 205 10.49 4.52 4.84
CA HIS A 205 10.64 5.10 3.50
C HIS A 205 11.13 6.56 3.54
N GLY A 206 11.55 7.06 4.70
CA GLY A 206 11.89 8.47 4.93
C GLY A 206 10.67 9.39 4.89
N GLU A 207 10.89 10.70 4.95
CA GLU A 207 9.80 11.68 4.90
C GLU A 207 9.19 11.71 3.49
N TYR A 208 7.89 11.47 3.38
CA TYR A 208 7.17 11.55 2.11
C TYR A 208 5.71 11.95 2.30
N ARG A 209 5.11 12.44 1.22
CA ARG A 209 3.65 12.57 1.09
C ARG A 209 3.22 12.08 -0.28
N LEU A 210 2.20 11.25 -0.31
CA LEU A 210 1.62 10.65 -1.50
C LEU A 210 0.13 10.94 -1.54
N GLU A 211 -0.36 11.30 -2.72
CA GLU A 211 -1.79 11.45 -2.97
C GLU A 211 -2.19 10.51 -4.10
N ALA A 212 -3.25 9.75 -3.89
CA ALA A 212 -3.80 8.80 -4.83
C ALA A 212 -5.30 9.06 -5.05
N GLU A 213 -5.74 8.85 -6.28
CA GLU A 213 -7.14 8.91 -6.65
C GLU A 213 -7.78 7.54 -6.44
N VAL A 214 -8.87 7.49 -5.68
CA VAL A 214 -9.63 6.25 -5.46
C VAL A 214 -10.48 5.98 -6.70
N ILE A 215 -10.27 4.82 -7.33
CA ILE A 215 -10.92 4.42 -8.58
C ILE A 215 -12.07 3.41 -8.36
N GLU A 216 -12.04 2.67 -7.25
CA GLU A 216 -13.03 1.62 -6.97
C GLU A 216 -13.15 1.37 -5.46
N VAL A 217 -14.38 1.11 -5.01
CA VAL A 217 -14.69 0.51 -3.70
C VAL A 217 -15.73 -0.59 -3.87
N ARG A 218 -15.45 -1.78 -3.31
CA ARG A 218 -16.35 -2.93 -3.37
C ARG A 218 -16.51 -3.62 -2.01
#